data_AF-A0A7V5G9K1-F1
#
_entry.id   AF-A0A7V5G9K1-F1
#
_cell.length_a   1.000
_cell.length_b   1.000
_cell.length_c   1.000
_cell.angle_alpha   90.00
_cell.angle_beta   90.00
_cell.angle_gamma   90.00
#
_symmetry.space_group_name_H-M   'P 1'
#
loop_
_entity.id
_entity.type
_entity.pdbx_description
1 polymer ?
#
loop_
_entity_poly.entity_id
_entity_poly.type
_entity_poly.pdbx_seq_one_letter_code
_entity_poly.pdbx_strand_id
1 'polypeptide(L)'
;MRILVNKDLILEGIEKFCFYLLLFTIPFQTRKFIWAQNWPINEWTSIWFWGTDILILILLSVWIWSLFQNKKWFSFWRSDKFWIILGGLFWLWAGISLVSHLNYLSFYHWLKLAEIILFFLCLKDLADRKFLSEKVVILTLLTSGLFQSVLAISQFFKQSNLGLRILGESILSSTLAGVAKINLGGIKLIRAYGTFPHPSILAFFLSIIILFSLGYLIKTHLRQTKWLFSLFWLASSLFWLALFLTFSRTTIILAL
;
A
#
# COMPACT_ATOMS: atom_id res chain seq x y z
N MET A 1 -24.29 11.07 29.00
CA MET A 1 -24.58 11.02 27.54
C MET A 1 -23.57 11.83 26.70
N ARG A 2 -23.35 13.13 26.97
CA ARG A 2 -22.39 13.99 26.22
C ARG A 2 -20.92 13.49 26.19
N ILE A 3 -20.43 12.90 27.29
CA ILE A 3 -19.03 12.43 27.39
C ILE A 3 -18.78 11.17 26.54
N LEU A 4 -19.77 10.30 26.39
CA LEU A 4 -19.65 9.08 25.57
C LEU A 4 -19.63 9.43 24.08
N VAL A 5 -20.54 10.32 23.65
CA VAL A 5 -20.61 10.81 22.26
C VAL A 5 -19.29 11.45 21.81
N ASN A 6 -18.59 12.17 22.71
CA ASN A 6 -17.33 12.83 22.37
C ASN A 6 -16.17 11.83 22.22
N LYS A 7 -16.17 10.73 22.98
CA LYS A 7 -15.14 9.68 22.87
C LYS A 7 -15.26 8.91 21.56
N ASP A 8 -16.48 8.62 21.12
CA ASP A 8 -16.72 7.90 19.88
C ASP A 8 -16.24 8.71 18.67
N LEU A 9 -16.53 10.01 18.63
CA LEU A 9 -16.06 10.92 17.58
C LEU A 9 -14.53 11.05 17.52
N ILE A 10 -13.85 11.07 18.67
CA ILE A 10 -12.39 11.11 18.74
C ILE A 10 -11.79 9.82 18.19
N LEU A 11 -12.32 8.66 18.62
CA LEU A 11 -11.85 7.36 18.17
C LEU A 11 -12.03 7.21 16.66
N GLU A 12 -13.18 7.63 16.15
CA GLU A 12 -13.47 7.65 14.72
C GLU A 12 -12.49 8.54 13.94
N GLY A 13 -12.16 9.72 14.47
CA GLY A 13 -11.15 10.60 13.88
C GLY A 13 -9.77 9.94 13.77
N ILE A 14 -9.36 9.22 14.82
CA ILE A 14 -8.09 8.48 14.87
C ILE A 14 -8.09 7.34 13.85
N GLU A 15 -9.17 6.55 13.76
CA GLU A 15 -9.28 5.48 12.75
C GLU A 15 -9.12 6.01 11.32
N LYS A 16 -9.82 7.10 10.98
CA LYS A 16 -9.71 7.73 9.65
C LYS A 16 -8.29 8.22 9.39
N PHE A 17 -7.69 8.89 10.36
CA PHE A 17 -6.33 9.40 10.22
C PHE A 17 -5.33 8.27 10.00
N CYS A 18 -5.37 7.22 10.83
CA CYS A 18 -4.52 6.04 10.69
C CYS A 18 -4.71 5.35 9.34
N PHE A 19 -5.95 5.20 8.89
CA PHE A 19 -6.25 4.59 7.60
C PHE A 19 -5.71 5.42 6.42
N TYR A 20 -5.94 6.73 6.40
CA TYR A 20 -5.43 7.59 5.33
C TYR A 20 -3.91 7.71 5.34
N LEU A 21 -3.30 7.74 6.53
CA LEU A 21 -1.85 7.70 6.66
C LEU A 21 -1.28 6.38 6.14
N LEU A 22 -1.90 5.24 6.47
CA LEU A 22 -1.54 3.94 5.92
C LEU A 22 -1.63 3.95 4.40
N LEU A 23 -2.76 4.41 3.84
CA LEU A 23 -2.98 4.49 2.39
C LEU A 23 -1.93 5.34 1.68
N PHE A 24 -1.56 6.49 2.26
CA PHE A 24 -0.50 7.35 1.74
C PHE A 24 0.87 6.67 1.77
N THR A 25 1.15 5.90 2.83
CA THR A 25 2.46 5.28 3.09
C THR A 25 2.66 3.90 2.47
N ILE A 26 1.64 3.31 1.83
CA ILE A 26 1.74 2.01 1.12
C ILE A 26 2.97 1.89 0.21
N PRO A 27 3.33 2.88 -0.65
CA PRO A 27 4.45 2.71 -1.56
C PRO A 27 5.83 2.78 -0.87
N PHE A 28 5.90 3.23 0.38
CA PHE A 28 7.15 3.43 1.10
C PHE A 28 7.67 2.09 1.62
N GLN A 29 8.81 1.65 1.10
CA GLN A 29 9.40 0.34 1.41
C GLN A 29 10.33 0.35 2.62
N THR A 30 9.97 1.15 3.62
CA THR A 30 10.78 1.27 4.83
C THR A 30 10.70 -0.05 5.58
N ARG A 31 11.82 -0.76 5.69
CA ARG A 31 11.90 -2.08 6.31
C ARG A 31 13.15 -2.25 7.15
N LYS A 32 13.05 -3.06 8.20
CA LYS A 32 14.16 -3.46 9.05
C LYS A 32 14.38 -4.97 8.95
N PHE A 33 15.61 -5.37 8.69
CA PHE A 33 16.00 -6.78 8.68
C PHE A 33 15.95 -7.34 10.11
N ILE A 34 15.34 -8.53 10.27
CA ILE A 34 15.33 -9.25 11.55
C ILE A 34 16.19 -10.50 11.46
N TRP A 35 15.91 -11.37 10.47
CA TRP A 35 16.53 -12.69 10.40
C TRP A 35 16.45 -13.28 8.98
N ALA A 36 17.38 -14.17 8.62
CA ALA A 36 17.34 -14.93 7.36
C ALA A 36 17.69 -16.39 7.60
N GLN A 37 17.06 -17.28 6.83
CA GLN A 37 17.32 -18.71 6.91
C GLN A 37 18.63 -19.11 6.24
N ASN A 38 18.93 -18.51 5.08
CA ASN A 38 20.10 -18.84 4.26
C ASN A 38 20.89 -17.59 3.90
N TRP A 39 22.18 -17.79 3.64
CA TRP A 39 23.04 -16.80 2.99
C TRP A 39 23.24 -17.20 1.52
N PRO A 40 23.18 -16.28 0.54
CA PRO A 40 22.94 -14.84 0.66
C PRO A 40 21.50 -14.51 1.08
N ILE A 41 21.32 -13.37 1.77
CA ILE A 41 20.00 -12.90 2.21
C ILE A 41 19.10 -12.70 0.99
N ASN A 42 17.99 -13.42 0.96
CA ASN A 42 16.94 -13.27 -0.04
C ASN A 42 15.63 -12.90 0.66
N GLU A 43 14.84 -12.00 0.06
CA GLU A 43 13.59 -11.49 0.62
C GLU A 43 12.59 -12.61 0.93
N TRP A 44 12.59 -13.68 0.13
CA TRP A 44 11.69 -14.83 0.30
C TRP A 44 12.05 -15.75 1.46
N THR A 45 13.32 -15.76 1.89
CA THR A 45 13.84 -16.64 2.95
C THR A 45 14.23 -15.85 4.20
N SER A 46 13.74 -14.61 4.32
CA SER A 46 14.06 -13.72 5.42
C SER A 46 12.83 -13.03 6.01
N ILE A 47 13.00 -12.60 7.25
CA ILE A 47 12.00 -11.92 8.05
C ILE A 47 12.36 -10.43 8.04
N TRP A 48 11.44 -9.65 7.49
CA TRP A 48 11.51 -8.20 7.41
C TRP A 48 10.33 -7.60 8.15
N PHE A 49 10.60 -6.59 8.97
CA PHE A 49 9.56 -5.80 9.62
C PHE A 49 9.38 -4.49 8.86
N TRP A 50 8.19 -4.28 8.31
CA TRP A 50 7.90 -3.11 7.48
C TRP A 50 7.32 -1.99 8.33
N GLY A 51 7.62 -0.74 7.97
CA GLY A 51 7.04 0.43 8.64
C GLY A 51 5.51 0.46 8.56
N THR A 52 4.94 -0.06 7.46
CA THR A 52 3.50 -0.23 7.26
C THR A 52 2.88 -1.19 8.27
N ASP A 53 3.64 -2.18 8.77
CA ASP A 53 3.15 -3.16 9.73
C ASP A 53 2.80 -2.48 11.05
N ILE A 54 3.59 -1.48 11.46
CA ILE A 54 3.31 -0.67 12.65
C ILE A 54 1.97 0.07 12.48
N LEU A 55 1.74 0.67 11.31
CA LEU A 55 0.50 1.39 11.03
C LEU A 55 -0.71 0.46 10.98
N ILE A 56 -0.57 -0.74 10.41
CA ILE A 56 -1.61 -1.78 10.41
C ILE A 56 -1.93 -2.19 11.84
N LEU A 57 -0.92 -2.48 12.67
CA LEU A 57 -1.13 -2.87 14.07
C LEU A 57 -1.82 -1.78 14.89
N ILE A 58 -1.44 -0.51 14.69
CA ILE A 58 -2.12 0.63 15.33
C ILE A 58 -3.59 0.70 14.87
N LEU A 59 -3.84 0.64 13.56
CA LEU A 59 -5.19 0.69 13.02
C LEU A 59 -6.06 -0.46 13.56
N LEU A 60 -5.54 -1.69 13.55
CA LEU A 60 -6.22 -2.87 14.09
C LEU A 60 -6.52 -2.71 15.59
N SER A 61 -5.56 -2.19 16.36
CA SER A 61 -5.75 -1.96 17.80
C SER A 61 -6.87 -0.96 18.08
N VAL A 62 -6.89 0.16 17.35
CA VAL A 62 -7.95 1.17 17.47
C VAL A 62 -9.30 0.61 17.02
N TRP A 63 -9.33 -0.11 15.90
CA TRP A 63 -10.55 -0.74 15.38
C TRP A 63 -11.15 -1.77 16.33
N ILE A 64 -10.33 -2.64 16.91
CA ILE A 64 -10.77 -3.62 17.91
C ILE A 64 -11.33 -2.88 19.14
N TRP A 65 -10.63 -1.85 19.63
CA TRP A 65 -11.10 -1.03 20.73
C TRP A 65 -12.47 -0.38 20.44
N SER A 66 -12.66 0.10 19.21
CA SER A 66 -13.93 0.68 18.73
C SER A 66 -15.08 -0.31 18.73
N LEU A 67 -14.84 -1.56 18.33
CA LEU A 67 -15.84 -2.62 18.38
C LEU A 67 -16.30 -2.90 19.82
N PHE A 68 -15.37 -2.90 20.77
CA PHE A 68 -15.69 -3.11 22.19
C PHE A 68 -16.44 -1.94 22.81
N GLN A 69 -15.95 -0.70 22.62
CA GLN A 69 -16.58 0.49 23.21
C GLN A 69 -18.01 0.71 22.71
N ASN A 70 -18.22 0.50 21.41
CA ASN A 70 -19.53 0.67 20.79
C ASN A 70 -20.45 -0.54 21.00
N LYS A 71 -20.02 -1.58 21.73
CA LYS A 71 -20.71 -2.88 21.88
C LYS A 71 -21.12 -3.50 20.53
N LYS A 72 -20.42 -3.15 19.45
CA LYS A 72 -20.66 -3.62 18.07
C LYS A 72 -20.02 -4.97 17.79
N TRP A 73 -19.24 -5.51 18.74
CA TRP A 73 -18.57 -6.81 18.60
C TRP A 73 -19.51 -7.92 18.12
N PHE A 74 -20.66 -8.09 18.77
CA PHE A 74 -21.63 -9.13 18.41
C PHE A 74 -22.33 -8.86 17.07
N SER A 75 -22.68 -7.60 16.78
CA SER A 75 -23.28 -7.25 15.49
C SER A 75 -22.32 -7.45 14.32
N PHE A 76 -21.04 -7.12 14.51
CA PHE A 76 -19.97 -7.35 13.54
C PHE A 76 -19.81 -8.84 13.26
N TRP A 77 -19.67 -9.66 14.31
CA TRP A 77 -19.58 -11.12 14.16
C TRP A 77 -20.77 -11.72 13.42
N ARG A 78 -21.99 -11.21 13.64
CA ARG A 78 -23.20 -11.70 12.99
C ARG A 78 -23.30 -11.28 11.53
N SER A 79 -22.99 -10.02 11.22
CA SER A 79 -22.99 -9.48 9.86
C SER A 79 -21.95 -10.19 8.99
N ASP A 80 -20.77 -10.43 9.57
CA ASP A 80 -19.58 -10.77 8.79
C ASP A 80 -19.13 -12.21 8.99
N LYS A 81 -20.03 -13.02 9.57
CA LYS A 81 -19.82 -14.43 9.92
C LYS A 81 -19.21 -15.21 8.75
N PHE A 82 -19.70 -15.01 7.53
CA PHE A 82 -19.19 -15.69 6.35
C PHE A 82 -17.68 -15.42 6.15
N TRP A 83 -17.29 -14.15 6.14
CA TRP A 83 -15.89 -13.75 5.92
C TRP A 83 -14.98 -14.13 7.08
N ILE A 84 -15.47 -14.03 8.32
CA ILE A 84 -14.74 -14.44 9.52
C ILE A 84 -14.47 -15.95 9.48
N ILE A 85 -15.48 -16.77 9.17
CA ILE A 85 -15.34 -18.22 9.06
C ILE A 85 -14.40 -18.57 7.90
N LEU A 86 -14.59 -17.97 6.72
CA LEU A 86 -13.76 -18.24 5.55
C LEU A 86 -12.29 -17.87 5.82
N GLY A 87 -12.03 -16.69 6.37
CA GLY A 87 -10.69 -16.26 6.76
C GLY A 87 -10.09 -17.17 7.82
N GLY A 88 -10.86 -17.54 8.85
CA GLY A 88 -10.41 -18.47 9.89
C GLY A 88 -10.07 -19.85 9.35
N LEU A 89 -10.91 -20.42 8.48
CA LEU A 89 -10.64 -21.71 7.82
C LEU A 89 -9.41 -21.63 6.93
N PHE A 90 -9.25 -20.56 6.15
CA PHE A 90 -8.07 -20.35 5.31
C PHE A 90 -6.79 -20.24 6.16
N TRP A 91 -6.84 -19.52 7.27
CA TRP A 91 -5.70 -19.39 8.18
C TRP A 91 -5.33 -20.70 8.88
N LEU A 92 -6.32 -21.47 9.32
CA LEU A 92 -6.11 -22.80 9.89
C LEU A 92 -5.54 -23.77 8.86
N TRP A 93 -6.06 -23.73 7.63
CA TRP A 93 -5.54 -24.54 6.52
C TRP A 93 -4.10 -24.18 6.18
N ALA A 94 -3.76 -22.89 6.15
CA ALA A 94 -2.37 -22.44 5.99
C ALA A 94 -1.46 -22.93 7.13
N GLY A 95 -2.01 -23.11 8.34
CA GLY A 95 -1.31 -23.66 9.50
C GLY A 95 -0.85 -25.10 9.34
N ILE A 96 -1.47 -25.88 8.45
CA ILE A 96 -1.02 -27.25 8.13
C ILE A 96 0.43 -27.23 7.60
N SER A 97 0.83 -26.16 6.90
CA SER A 97 2.20 -25.97 6.43
C SER A 97 3.24 -25.86 7.56
N LEU A 98 2.82 -25.57 8.80
CA LEU A 98 3.74 -25.54 9.94
C LEU A 98 4.17 -26.95 10.35
N VAL A 99 3.33 -27.96 10.14
CA VAL A 99 3.60 -29.35 10.56
C VAL A 99 4.75 -29.97 9.78
N SER A 100 4.87 -29.64 8.48
CA SER A 100 5.95 -30.15 7.64
C SER A 100 7.30 -29.50 7.94
N HIS A 101 7.31 -28.21 8.32
CA HIS A 101 8.53 -27.45 8.60
C HIS A 101 8.30 -26.40 9.71
N LEU A 102 8.48 -26.82 10.97
CA LEU A 102 8.45 -25.95 12.16
C LEU A 102 9.70 -25.05 12.21
N ASN A 103 9.76 -24.07 11.31
CA ASN A 103 10.82 -23.05 11.27
C ASN A 103 10.25 -21.68 11.69
N TYR A 104 11.12 -20.82 12.25
CA TYR A 104 10.77 -19.43 12.59
C TYR A 104 10.17 -18.66 11.41
N LEU A 105 10.66 -18.94 10.19
CA LEU A 105 10.17 -18.35 8.95
C LEU A 105 8.71 -18.73 8.66
N SER A 106 8.38 -20.02 8.79
CA SER A 106 7.03 -20.53 8.52
C SER A 106 6.03 -19.93 9.51
N PHE A 107 6.42 -19.87 10.79
CA PHE A 107 5.61 -19.27 11.84
C PHE A 107 5.38 -17.76 11.59
N TYR A 108 6.42 -17.04 11.20
CA TYR A 108 6.31 -15.62 10.84
C TYR A 108 5.32 -15.39 9.69
N HIS A 109 5.41 -16.14 8.60
CA HIS A 109 4.48 -16.00 7.46
C HIS A 109 3.05 -16.38 7.82
N TRP A 110 2.86 -17.38 8.67
CA TRP A 110 1.54 -17.76 9.17
C TRP A 110 0.90 -16.68 10.06
N LEU A 111 1.70 -16.02 10.92
CA LEU A 111 1.24 -14.83 11.66
C LEU A 111 0.95 -13.66 10.73
N LYS A 112 1.78 -13.43 9.71
CA LYS A 112 1.57 -12.37 8.73
C LYS A 112 0.26 -12.57 7.96
N LEU A 113 -0.09 -13.81 7.67
CA LEU A 113 -1.36 -14.16 7.04
C LEU A 113 -2.54 -13.82 7.95
N ALA A 114 -2.44 -14.03 9.27
CA ALA A 114 -3.45 -13.58 10.23
C ALA A 114 -3.63 -12.06 10.21
N GLU A 115 -2.52 -11.31 10.20
CA GLU A 115 -2.53 -9.85 10.14
C GLU A 115 -3.27 -9.35 8.89
N ILE A 116 -2.99 -9.95 7.71
CA ILE A 116 -3.65 -9.59 6.45
C ILE A 116 -5.15 -9.90 6.49
N ILE A 117 -5.56 -11.05 7.05
CA ILE A 117 -6.99 -11.39 7.19
C ILE A 117 -7.69 -10.39 8.13
N LEU A 118 -7.09 -10.08 9.28
CA LEU A 118 -7.64 -9.11 10.21
C LEU A 118 -7.75 -7.72 9.58
N PHE A 119 -6.73 -7.31 8.83
CA PHE A 119 -6.74 -6.07 8.08
C PHE A 119 -7.87 -6.05 7.04
N PHE A 120 -8.06 -7.13 6.27
CA PHE A 120 -9.19 -7.25 5.35
C PHE A 120 -10.55 -7.10 6.05
N LEU A 121 -10.74 -7.78 7.19
CA LEU A 121 -11.98 -7.68 7.97
C LEU A 121 -12.22 -6.24 8.49
N CYS A 122 -11.15 -5.58 8.94
CA CYS A 122 -11.19 -4.17 9.33
C CYS A 122 -11.60 -3.27 8.15
N LEU A 123 -10.99 -3.43 6.98
CA LEU A 123 -11.34 -2.67 5.77
C LEU A 123 -12.81 -2.85 5.38
N LYS A 124 -13.30 -4.09 5.44
CA LYS A 124 -14.68 -4.41 5.09
C LYS A 124 -15.67 -3.71 6.03
N ASP A 125 -15.43 -3.76 7.34
CA ASP A 125 -16.26 -3.06 8.33
C ASP A 125 -16.21 -1.53 8.17
N LEU A 126 -15.03 -0.95 7.90
CA LEU A 126 -14.90 0.47 7.58
C LEU A 126 -15.68 0.86 6.31
N ALA A 127 -15.69 -0.02 5.30
CA ALA A 127 -16.46 0.18 4.07
C ALA A 127 -17.97 0.09 4.30
N ASP A 128 -18.44 -0.91 5.06
CA ASP A 128 -19.87 -1.12 5.34
C ASP A 128 -20.47 0.04 6.15
N ARG A 129 -19.69 0.62 7.06
CA ARG A 129 -20.06 1.82 7.81
C ARG A 129 -20.12 3.08 6.94
N LYS A 130 -19.73 3.00 5.65
CA LYS A 130 -19.50 4.16 4.76
C LYS A 130 -18.63 5.22 5.43
N PHE A 131 -17.68 4.75 6.23
CA PHE A 131 -16.95 5.57 7.18
C PHE A 131 -15.93 6.47 6.49
N LEU A 132 -15.40 5.97 5.38
CA LEU A 132 -14.39 6.61 4.57
C LEU A 132 -15.03 7.40 3.42
N SER A 133 -14.65 8.66 3.28
CA SER A 133 -15.04 9.46 2.13
C SER A 133 -14.30 8.99 0.88
N GLU A 134 -15.02 8.56 -0.15
CA GLU A 134 -14.44 8.19 -1.46
C GLU A 134 -13.53 9.30 -2.01
N LYS A 135 -13.93 10.57 -1.84
CA LYS A 135 -13.14 11.74 -2.25
C LYS A 135 -11.78 11.79 -1.58
N VAL A 136 -11.74 11.55 -0.26
CA VAL A 136 -10.51 11.64 0.53
C VAL A 136 -9.59 10.46 0.22
N VAL A 137 -10.14 9.25 0.05
CA VAL A 137 -9.36 8.07 -0.40
C VAL A 137 -8.63 8.37 -1.71
N ILE A 138 -9.33 8.91 -2.69
CA ILE A 138 -8.76 9.21 -4.00
C ILE A 138 -7.74 10.34 -3.92
N LEU A 139 -8.04 11.40 -3.17
CA LEU A 139 -7.09 12.50 -2.99
C LEU A 139 -5.79 12.00 -2.32
N THR A 140 -5.89 11.12 -1.33
CA THR A 140 -4.73 10.50 -0.67
C THR A 140 -3.93 9.61 -1.63
N LEU A 141 -4.60 8.84 -2.49
CA LEU A 141 -3.93 8.06 -3.53
C LEU A 141 -3.23 8.96 -4.55
N LEU A 142 -3.86 10.05 -4.98
CA LEU A 142 -3.25 11.02 -5.89
C LEU A 142 -2.02 11.68 -5.28
N THR A 143 -2.08 12.13 -4.03
CA THR A 143 -0.93 12.77 -3.39
C THR A 143 0.22 11.79 -3.18
N SER A 144 -0.09 10.54 -2.82
CA SER A 144 0.90 9.46 -2.74
C SER A 144 1.52 9.16 -4.12
N GLY A 145 0.70 9.01 -5.16
CA GLY A 145 1.15 8.81 -6.54
C GLY A 145 2.01 9.96 -7.06
N LEU A 146 1.64 11.21 -6.78
CA LEU A 146 2.39 12.42 -7.16
C LEU A 146 3.78 12.42 -6.53
N PHE A 147 3.83 12.12 -5.24
CA PHE A 147 5.09 12.00 -4.53
C PHE A 147 5.98 10.94 -5.19
N GLN A 148 5.43 9.76 -5.50
CA GLN A 148 6.17 8.67 -6.15
C GLN A 148 6.63 9.04 -7.57
N SER A 149 5.79 9.70 -8.37
CA SER A 149 6.15 10.12 -9.72
C SER A 149 7.26 11.16 -9.71
N VAL A 150 7.19 12.18 -8.85
CA VAL A 150 8.25 13.20 -8.73
C VAL A 150 9.59 12.56 -8.32
N LEU A 151 9.57 11.63 -7.36
CA LEU A 151 10.77 10.89 -6.98
C LEU A 151 11.32 10.05 -8.13
N ALA A 152 10.46 9.30 -8.82
CA ALA A 152 10.85 8.42 -9.91
C ALA A 152 11.45 9.18 -11.11
N ILE A 153 10.86 10.32 -11.46
CA ILE A 153 11.36 11.22 -12.51
C ILE A 153 12.73 11.79 -12.10
N SER A 154 12.85 12.25 -10.86
CA SER A 154 14.11 12.81 -10.34
C SER A 154 15.23 11.77 -10.31
N GLN A 155 14.94 10.53 -9.91
CA GLN A 155 15.88 9.40 -9.97
C GLN A 155 16.30 9.08 -11.40
N PHE A 156 15.36 9.11 -12.35
CA PHE A 156 15.66 8.86 -13.76
C PHE A 156 16.61 9.92 -14.32
N PHE A 157 16.41 11.21 -14.05
CA PHE A 157 17.36 12.23 -14.53
C PHE A 157 18.72 12.18 -13.82
N LYS A 158 18.73 11.91 -12.51
CA LYS A 158 19.97 11.81 -11.73
C LYS A 158 20.78 10.54 -12.02
N GLN A 159 20.14 9.49 -12.53
CA GLN A 159 20.74 8.16 -12.76
C GLN A 159 21.40 7.56 -11.50
N SER A 160 20.91 7.96 -10.32
CA SER A 160 21.36 7.48 -9.01
C SER A 160 20.20 7.59 -8.00
N ASN A 161 20.39 7.03 -6.80
CA ASN A 161 19.50 7.31 -5.69
C ASN A 161 19.57 8.78 -5.24
N LEU A 162 18.47 9.27 -4.66
CA LEU A 162 18.30 10.62 -4.13
C LEU A 162 18.83 10.75 -2.70
N GLY A 163 19.05 9.62 -2.00
CA GLY A 163 19.51 9.58 -0.62
C GLY A 163 18.36 9.44 0.40
N LEU A 164 17.14 9.18 -0.06
CA LEU A 164 15.92 9.03 0.73
C LEU A 164 15.77 7.61 1.29
N ARG A 165 16.87 7.06 1.82
CA ARG A 165 16.90 5.69 2.36
C ARG A 165 15.92 5.49 3.51
N ILE A 166 15.69 6.54 4.30
CA ILE A 166 14.75 6.53 5.43
C ILE A 166 13.31 6.29 4.95
N LEU A 167 12.98 6.73 3.72
CA LEU A 167 11.66 6.54 3.11
C LEU A 167 11.54 5.19 2.36
N GLY A 168 12.55 4.33 2.45
CA GLY A 168 12.59 3.05 1.75
C GLY A 168 13.11 3.13 0.32
N GLU A 169 13.87 4.17 -0.04
CA GLU A 169 14.48 4.25 -1.36
C GLU A 169 15.48 3.09 -1.61
N SER A 170 15.30 2.41 -2.75
CA SER A 170 16.20 1.35 -3.18
C SER A 170 17.60 1.88 -3.53
N ILE A 171 18.62 1.05 -3.34
CA ILE A 171 19.99 1.41 -3.69
C ILE A 171 20.14 1.27 -5.22
N LEU A 172 20.18 2.41 -5.91
CA LEU A 172 20.28 2.48 -7.36
C LEU A 172 21.68 2.91 -7.79
N SER A 173 22.30 2.13 -8.67
CA SER A 173 23.52 2.48 -9.38
C SER A 173 23.56 1.80 -10.75
N SER A 174 24.13 2.49 -11.73
CA SER A 174 24.34 2.00 -13.10
C SER A 174 25.32 0.82 -13.15
N THR A 175 26.14 0.62 -12.11
CA THR A 175 27.12 -0.47 -12.01
C THR A 175 26.62 -1.66 -11.17
N LEU A 176 25.59 -1.49 -10.34
CA LEU A 176 25.09 -2.56 -9.46
C LEU A 176 24.29 -3.63 -10.24
N ALA A 177 24.56 -4.90 -9.95
CA ALA A 177 23.73 -6.02 -10.41
C ALA A 177 22.37 -6.01 -9.68
N GLY A 178 21.29 -6.35 -10.38
CA GLY A 178 19.92 -6.34 -9.84
C GLY A 178 19.13 -5.05 -10.10
N VAL A 179 19.77 -3.97 -10.55
CA VAL A 179 19.08 -2.75 -11.01
C VAL A 179 18.63 -2.93 -12.47
N ALA A 180 17.34 -2.80 -12.72
CA ALA A 180 16.70 -2.81 -14.02
C ALA A 180 17.19 -1.62 -14.85
N LYS A 181 17.86 -1.97 -15.94
CA LYS A 181 18.48 -1.03 -16.86
C LYS A 181 17.90 -1.16 -18.25
N ILE A 182 18.09 -0.13 -19.04
CA ILE A 182 17.83 -0.12 -20.48
C ILE A 182 19.15 0.14 -21.15
N ASN A 183 19.48 -0.66 -22.15
CA ASN A 183 20.65 -0.46 -22.96
C ASN A 183 20.22 0.29 -24.22
N LEU A 184 20.55 1.58 -24.32
CA LEU A 184 20.34 2.39 -25.52
C LEU A 184 21.72 2.69 -26.11
N GLY A 185 22.04 2.05 -27.23
CA GLY A 185 23.29 2.32 -27.95
C GLY A 185 24.57 2.10 -27.15
N GLY A 186 24.57 1.17 -26.18
CA GLY A 186 25.74 0.88 -25.32
C GLY A 186 25.74 1.62 -23.99
N ILE A 187 24.85 2.60 -23.78
CA ILE A 187 24.68 3.31 -22.52
C ILE A 187 23.62 2.60 -21.68
N LYS A 188 23.97 2.23 -20.45
CA LYS A 188 23.06 1.61 -19.48
C LYS A 188 22.37 2.70 -18.65
N LEU A 189 21.10 2.96 -18.94
CA LEU A 189 20.25 3.88 -18.17
C LEU A 189 19.43 3.12 -17.13
N ILE A 190 19.33 3.66 -15.93
CA ILE A 190 18.45 3.17 -14.86
C ILE A 190 17.01 3.57 -15.17
N ARG A 191 16.08 2.64 -14.98
CA ARG A 191 14.64 2.88 -15.12
C ARG A 191 14.09 3.68 -13.93
N ALA A 192 12.90 4.26 -14.04
CA ALA A 192 12.28 4.97 -12.92
C ALA A 192 11.76 4.00 -11.84
N TYR A 193 12.13 4.19 -10.56
CA TYR A 193 11.79 3.28 -9.44
C TYR A 193 10.85 3.89 -8.39
N GLY A 194 10.99 5.19 -8.11
CA GLY A 194 10.36 5.79 -6.92
C GLY A 194 10.93 5.16 -5.64
N THR A 195 10.08 4.84 -4.68
CA THR A 195 10.46 4.06 -3.49
C THR A 195 10.27 2.54 -3.65
N PHE A 196 9.86 2.07 -4.83
CA PHE A 196 9.64 0.64 -5.08
C PHE A 196 10.96 -0.11 -5.34
N PRO A 197 10.96 -1.46 -5.24
CA PRO A 197 12.15 -2.29 -5.44
C PRO A 197 12.31 -2.67 -6.91
N HIS A 198 11.27 -2.42 -7.73
CA HIS A 198 11.24 -2.71 -9.15
C HIS A 198 10.35 -1.71 -9.90
N PRO A 199 10.73 -1.27 -11.12
CA PRO A 199 10.00 -0.26 -11.90
C PRO A 199 8.59 -0.71 -12.29
N SER A 200 8.38 -2.01 -12.50
CA SER A 200 7.05 -2.53 -12.88
C SER A 200 6.03 -2.42 -11.74
N ILE A 201 6.48 -2.44 -10.48
CA ILE A 201 5.59 -2.29 -9.32
C ILE A 201 5.13 -0.83 -9.22
N LEU A 202 6.05 0.12 -9.41
CA LEU A 202 5.70 1.53 -9.55
C LEU A 202 4.69 1.74 -10.68
N ALA A 203 4.93 1.10 -11.83
CA ALA A 203 4.03 1.23 -12.96
C ALA A 203 2.63 0.70 -12.64
N PHE A 204 2.52 -0.50 -12.07
CA PHE A 204 1.24 -1.06 -11.65
C PHE A 204 0.51 -0.17 -10.64
N PHE A 205 1.24 0.38 -9.66
CA PHE A 205 0.68 1.30 -8.67
C PHE A 205 0.11 2.57 -9.31
N LEU A 206 0.86 3.20 -10.22
CA LEU A 206 0.39 4.40 -10.93
C LEU A 206 -0.81 4.10 -11.85
N SER A 207 -0.79 2.96 -12.56
CA SER A 207 -1.93 2.54 -13.40
C SER A 207 -3.22 2.39 -12.59
N ILE A 208 -3.14 1.77 -11.40
CA ILE A 208 -4.29 1.63 -10.49
C ILE A 208 -4.82 3.01 -10.08
N ILE A 209 -3.95 3.94 -9.70
CA ILE A 209 -4.36 5.28 -9.29
C ILE A 209 -5.06 6.01 -10.45
N ILE A 210 -4.52 5.90 -11.67
CA ILE A 210 -5.14 6.48 -12.86
C ILE A 210 -6.56 5.92 -13.04
N LEU A 211 -6.73 4.59 -13.03
CA LEU A 211 -8.04 3.96 -13.21
C LEU A 211 -9.06 4.37 -12.14
N PHE A 212 -8.68 4.37 -10.85
CA PHE A 212 -9.56 4.80 -9.77
C PHE A 212 -9.93 6.29 -9.87
N SER A 213 -8.96 7.13 -10.24
CA SER A 213 -9.20 8.56 -10.42
C SER A 213 -10.18 8.85 -11.57
N LEU A 214 -10.02 8.14 -12.70
CA LEU A 214 -10.92 8.25 -13.85
C LEU A 214 -12.32 7.76 -13.52
N GLY A 215 -12.45 6.58 -12.88
CA GLY A 215 -13.74 6.04 -12.46
C GLY A 215 -14.53 6.99 -11.55
N TYR A 216 -13.83 7.69 -10.65
CA TYR A 216 -14.44 8.71 -9.80
C TYR A 216 -14.85 9.98 -10.55
N LEU A 217 -14.02 10.45 -11.48
CA LEU A 217 -14.38 11.61 -12.32
C LEU A 217 -15.61 11.34 -13.17
N ILE A 218 -15.72 10.13 -13.74
CA ILE A 218 -16.90 9.70 -14.50
C ILE A 218 -18.13 9.66 -13.58
N LYS A 219 -18.03 8.99 -12.43
CA LYS A 219 -19.13 8.86 -11.45
C LYS A 219 -19.63 10.20 -10.92
N THR A 220 -18.72 11.16 -10.69
CA THR A 220 -19.06 12.48 -10.14
C THR A 220 -19.45 13.52 -11.20
N HIS A 221 -19.56 13.09 -12.45
CA HIS A 221 -20.02 13.78 -13.66
C HIS A 221 -20.11 15.32 -13.49
N LEU A 222 -19.02 16.01 -13.82
CA LEU A 222 -18.95 17.46 -14.09
C LEU A 222 -19.36 18.41 -12.94
N ARG A 223 -19.63 17.91 -11.73
CA ARG A 223 -20.17 18.71 -10.62
C ARG A 223 -19.11 19.25 -9.65
N GLN A 224 -17.84 18.94 -9.87
CA GLN A 224 -16.72 19.41 -9.03
C GLN A 224 -16.15 20.73 -9.56
N THR A 225 -15.64 21.56 -8.65
CA THR A 225 -14.97 22.83 -8.91
C THR A 225 -13.91 22.66 -10.01
N LYS A 226 -13.91 23.54 -11.03
CA LYS A 226 -12.99 23.48 -12.18
C LYS A 226 -11.51 23.26 -11.80
N TRP A 227 -11.10 23.77 -10.65
CA TRP A 227 -9.74 23.60 -10.11
C TRP A 227 -9.40 22.15 -9.74
N LEU A 228 -10.30 21.39 -9.12
CA LEU A 228 -10.05 19.99 -8.79
C LEU A 228 -9.86 19.17 -10.06
N PHE A 229 -10.70 19.39 -11.07
CA PHE A 229 -10.56 18.75 -12.38
C PHE A 229 -9.19 19.04 -13.02
N SER A 230 -8.73 20.29 -12.96
CA SER A 230 -7.40 20.68 -13.46
C SER A 230 -6.26 19.97 -12.70
N LEU A 231 -6.37 19.85 -11.37
CA LEU A 231 -5.40 19.10 -10.56
C LEU A 231 -5.35 17.61 -10.93
N PHE A 232 -6.51 16.98 -11.15
CA PHE A 232 -6.57 15.58 -11.58
C PHE A 232 -5.82 15.39 -12.91
N TRP A 233 -6.08 16.24 -13.91
CA TRP A 233 -5.40 16.17 -15.20
C TRP A 233 -3.89 16.40 -15.10
N LEU A 234 -3.46 17.39 -14.31
CA LEU A 234 -2.05 17.65 -14.06
C LEU A 234 -1.38 16.44 -13.41
N ALA A 235 -2.00 15.85 -12.38
CA ALA A 235 -1.48 14.66 -11.71
C ALA A 235 -1.39 13.46 -12.66
N SER A 236 -2.46 13.20 -13.43
CA SER A 236 -2.46 12.13 -14.42
C SER A 236 -1.36 12.31 -15.47
N SER A 237 -1.09 13.53 -15.91
CA SER A 237 -0.02 13.78 -16.89
C SER A 237 1.37 13.42 -16.35
N LEU A 238 1.63 13.74 -15.08
CA LEU A 238 2.86 13.35 -14.39
C LEU A 238 2.94 11.83 -14.19
N PHE A 239 1.80 11.18 -13.91
CA PHE A 239 1.76 9.72 -13.77
C PHE A 239 2.08 9.03 -15.09
N TRP A 240 1.51 9.50 -16.19
CA TRP A 240 1.83 9.01 -17.53
C TRP A 240 3.30 9.17 -17.87
N LEU A 241 3.88 10.34 -17.58
CA LEU A 241 5.31 10.57 -17.80
C LEU A 241 6.17 9.60 -16.97
N ALA A 242 5.89 9.46 -15.67
CA ALA A 242 6.58 8.49 -14.82
C ALA A 242 6.40 7.05 -15.31
N LEU A 243 5.21 6.67 -15.75
CA LEU A 243 4.90 5.37 -16.35
C LEU A 243 5.75 5.08 -17.57
N PHE A 244 5.85 6.02 -18.52
CA PHE A 244 6.69 5.84 -19.70
C PHE A 244 8.16 5.64 -19.31
N LEU A 245 8.66 6.35 -18.30
CA LEU A 245 10.03 6.21 -17.80
C LEU A 245 10.31 4.90 -17.04
N THR A 246 9.29 4.13 -16.66
CA THR A 246 9.48 2.77 -16.13
C THR A 246 9.81 1.76 -17.24
N PHE A 247 9.47 2.06 -18.50
CA PHE A 247 9.61 1.18 -19.67
C PHE A 247 9.05 -0.24 -19.48
N SER A 248 8.02 -0.38 -18.63
CA SER A 248 7.36 -1.65 -18.39
C SER A 248 6.27 -1.88 -19.46
N ARG A 249 6.61 -2.68 -20.48
CA ARG A 249 5.76 -2.91 -21.67
C ARG A 249 4.35 -3.39 -21.31
N THR A 250 4.22 -4.31 -20.35
CA THR A 250 2.93 -4.89 -19.95
C THR A 250 2.03 -3.88 -19.24
N THR A 251 2.58 -3.06 -18.35
CA THR A 251 1.80 -2.07 -17.59
C THR A 251 1.44 -0.84 -18.43
N ILE A 252 2.27 -0.47 -19.41
CA ILE A 252 1.91 0.59 -20.37
C ILE A 252 0.71 0.15 -21.21
N ILE A 253 0.68 -1.10 -21.67
CA ILE A 253 -0.47 -1.64 -22.42
C ILE A 253 -1.72 -1.69 -21.54
N LEU A 254 -1.61 -2.06 -20.26
CA LEU A 254 -2.75 -2.08 -19.34
C LEU A 254 -3.29 -0.68 -18.98
N ALA A 255 -2.47 0.36 -19.12
CA ALA A 255 -2.86 1.73 -18.80
C ALA A 255 -3.50 2.47 -19.99
N LEU A 256 -3.20 2.04 -21.22
CA LEU A 256 -3.76 2.56 -22.48
C LEU A 256 -5.19 2.06 -22.71
#